data_AF-A0A377WJV7-F1
#
_entry.id   AF-A0A377WJV7-F1
#
_cell.length_a   1.000
_cell.length_b   1.000
_cell.length_c   1.000
_cell.angle_alpha   90.00
_cell.angle_beta   90.00
_cell.angle_gamma   90.00
#
_symmetry.space_group_name_H-M   'P 1'
#
loop_
_entity.id
_entity.type
_entity.pdbx_description
1 polymer ?
#
loop_
_entity_poly.entity_id
_entity_poly.type
_entity_poly.pdbx_seq_one_letter_code
_entity_poly.pdbx_strand_id
1 'polypeptide(L)'
;MVKSFVNNGWCVQIRGPQAGGAVKDLPIHLYDLGTGNQVKIPSEVMIPETREFEFASLGFIPLSYYKNRDYACFFSANSAQKPALYDTADATANSRINARLPYIFLLSRIAHYLKMIQRENIGTTKDRRLLELELNIWVRSLVTEMTDPGDELQASHPLRDASVVVEDIEDNPGFFRVKLYAVPHFQVEGMDVNLSLVSQMPKAKA
;
A
#
# COMPACT_ATOMS: atom_id res chain seq x y z
N MET A 1 -7.08 7.98 4.40
CA MET A 1 -7.35 7.99 2.94
C MET A 1 -7.36 9.40 2.35
N VAL A 2 -8.36 10.26 2.65
CA VAL A 2 -8.47 11.62 2.08
C VAL A 2 -7.16 12.42 2.21
N LYS A 3 -6.55 12.42 3.40
CA LYS A 3 -5.26 13.08 3.65
C LYS A 3 -4.14 12.62 2.71
N SER A 4 -4.03 11.30 2.47
CA SER A 4 -3.04 10.73 1.54
C SER A 4 -3.30 11.22 0.11
N PHE A 5 -4.57 11.25 -0.31
CA PHE A 5 -4.95 11.70 -1.65
C PHE A 5 -4.67 13.19 -1.86
N VAL A 6 -5.01 14.04 -0.88
CA VAL A 6 -4.79 15.49 -0.96
C VAL A 6 -3.30 15.81 -1.04
N ASN A 7 -2.47 15.11 -0.26
CA ASN A 7 -1.03 15.41 -0.20
C ASN A 7 -0.26 14.84 -1.41
N ASN A 8 -0.63 13.63 -1.86
CA ASN A 8 0.23 12.86 -2.77
C ASN A 8 -0.46 12.49 -4.09
N GLY A 9 -1.77 12.71 -4.23
CA GLY A 9 -2.58 12.22 -5.35
C GLY A 9 -2.94 10.72 -5.28
N TRP A 10 -2.41 9.99 -4.30
CA TRP A 10 -2.57 8.54 -4.15
C TRP A 10 -3.02 8.15 -2.74
N CYS A 11 -3.73 7.02 -2.63
CA CYS A 11 -4.23 6.48 -1.36
C CYS A 11 -3.33 5.36 -0.79
N VAL A 12 -2.01 5.53 -0.85
CA VAL A 12 -1.03 4.51 -0.39
C VAL A 12 -0.58 4.74 1.05
N GLN A 13 -0.47 6.00 1.49
CA GLN A 13 0.01 6.39 2.82
C GLN A 13 -1.17 6.47 3.81
N ILE A 14 -1.70 5.32 4.20
CA ILE A 14 -2.88 5.22 5.08
C ILE A 14 -2.64 4.41 6.35
N ARG A 15 -1.39 4.01 6.60
CA ARG A 15 -1.01 3.14 7.71
C ARG A 15 0.38 3.51 8.22
N GLY A 16 0.73 3.01 9.39
CA GLY A 16 1.97 3.33 10.09
C GLY A 16 1.94 4.71 10.77
N PRO A 17 2.68 4.89 11.88
CA PRO A 17 2.59 6.10 12.70
C PRO A 17 3.10 7.36 11.97
N GLN A 18 4.11 7.18 11.11
CA GLN A 18 4.71 8.27 10.32
C GLN A 18 4.19 8.31 8.87
N ALA A 19 3.68 7.19 8.34
CA ALA A 19 3.25 7.05 6.95
C ALA A 19 1.74 7.27 6.74
N GLY A 20 1.12 8.11 7.58
CA GLY A 20 -0.26 8.59 7.39
C GLY A 20 -1.37 7.76 8.06
N GLY A 21 -1.01 6.75 8.86
CA GLY A 21 -1.95 5.94 9.64
C GLY A 21 -2.36 6.50 11.00
N ALA A 22 -1.67 7.56 11.47
CA ALA A 22 -1.94 8.17 12.78
C ALA A 22 -3.19 9.07 12.77
N VAL A 23 -4.13 8.76 13.65
CA VAL A 23 -5.31 9.56 14.00
C VAL A 23 -4.99 10.34 15.26
N LYS A 24 -4.81 11.65 15.12
CA LYS A 24 -4.44 12.58 16.19
C LYS A 24 -5.68 13.22 16.81
N ASP A 25 -5.47 13.91 17.94
CA ASP A 25 -6.49 14.71 18.61
C ASP A 25 -7.71 13.89 19.05
N LEU A 26 -7.45 12.68 19.58
CA LEU A 26 -8.51 11.83 20.10
C LEU A 26 -9.10 12.43 21.39
N PRO A 27 -10.42 12.30 21.60
CA PRO A 27 -11.06 12.84 22.80
C PRO A 27 -10.55 12.13 24.06
N ILE A 28 -10.05 12.93 25.01
CA ILE A 28 -9.56 12.45 26.30
C ILE A 28 -10.62 12.74 27.36
N HIS A 29 -11.13 11.69 27.99
CA HIS A 29 -12.08 11.81 29.09
C HIS A 29 -11.39 11.48 30.41
N LEU A 30 -11.28 12.47 31.29
CA LEU A 30 -10.75 12.31 32.64
C LEU A 30 -11.89 12.04 33.63
N TYR A 31 -11.70 11.06 34.51
CA TYR A 31 -12.64 10.75 35.56
C TYR A 31 -11.88 10.34 36.84
N ASP A 32 -12.50 10.62 37.99
CA ASP A 32 -11.91 10.32 39.30
C ASP A 32 -12.55 9.06 39.88
N LEU A 33 -11.70 8.13 40.35
CA LEU A 33 -12.09 6.88 41.03
C LEU A 33 -11.68 6.88 42.51
N GLY A 34 -11.38 8.04 43.09
CA GLY A 34 -10.96 8.17 44.49
C GLY A 34 -9.47 7.90 44.72
N THR A 35 -8.72 7.59 43.65
CA THR A 35 -7.25 7.44 43.66
C THR A 35 -6.56 8.50 42.79
N GLY A 36 -7.30 9.52 42.34
CA GLY A 36 -6.85 10.56 41.43
C GLY A 36 -7.45 10.45 40.02
N ASN A 37 -7.18 11.47 39.20
CA ASN A 37 -7.70 11.55 37.83
C ASN A 37 -7.10 10.46 36.94
N GLN A 38 -7.98 9.61 36.40
CA GLN A 38 -7.62 8.60 35.41
C GLN A 38 -8.13 8.98 34.02
N VAL A 39 -7.35 8.63 33.00
CA VAL A 39 -7.73 8.81 31.59
C VAL A 39 -8.51 7.59 31.13
N LYS A 40 -9.72 7.80 30.60
CA LYS A 40 -10.42 6.77 29.84
C LYS A 40 -9.76 6.63 28.47
N ILE A 41 -9.44 5.40 28.08
CA ILE A 41 -8.91 5.11 26.75
C ILE A 41 -9.90 5.59 25.66
N PRO A 42 -9.42 6.27 24.60
CA PRO A 42 -10.30 6.72 23.52
C PRO A 42 -10.86 5.58 22.66
N SER A 43 -10.16 4.44 22.57
CA SER A 43 -10.65 3.21 21.95
C SER A 43 -11.42 2.35 22.95
N GLU A 44 -12.31 1.48 22.49
CA GLU A 44 -13.06 0.57 23.36
C GLU A 44 -12.14 -0.41 24.10
N VAL A 45 -11.07 -0.84 23.44
CA VAL A 45 -10.08 -1.78 23.97
C VAL A 45 -8.68 -1.31 23.57
N MET A 46 -7.71 -1.54 24.44
CA MET A 46 -6.29 -1.37 24.12
C MET A 46 -5.80 -2.64 23.41
N ILE A 47 -5.39 -2.51 22.15
CA ILE A 47 -4.91 -3.63 21.33
C ILE A 47 -3.38 -3.64 21.41
N PRO A 48 -2.75 -4.68 22.01
CA PRO A 48 -1.31 -4.84 21.97
C PRO A 48 -0.83 -5.25 20.57
N GLU A 49 0.44 -5.03 20.27
CA GLU A 49 1.04 -5.30 18.96
C GLU A 49 0.86 -6.75 18.48
N THR A 50 0.96 -7.73 19.38
CA THR A 50 0.74 -9.15 19.04
C THR A 50 -0.70 -9.41 18.56
N ARG A 51 -1.69 -8.80 19.21
CA ARG A 51 -3.10 -8.89 18.82
C ARG A 51 -3.39 -8.10 17.55
N GLU A 52 -2.71 -6.97 17.34
CA GLU A 52 -2.79 -6.18 16.10
C GLU A 52 -2.43 -7.08 14.91
N PHE A 53 -1.30 -7.78 14.98
CA PHE A 53 -0.85 -8.68 13.93
C PHE A 53 -1.81 -9.87 13.71
N GLU A 54 -2.33 -10.47 14.79
CA GLU A 54 -3.35 -11.52 14.70
C GLU A 54 -4.61 -11.04 13.98
N PHE A 55 -5.14 -9.88 14.37
CA PHE A 55 -6.32 -9.30 13.73
C PHE A 55 -6.07 -8.91 12.26
N ALA A 56 -4.89 -8.37 11.96
CA ALA A 56 -4.48 -8.07 10.60
C ALA A 56 -4.42 -9.33 9.72
N SER A 57 -3.97 -10.46 10.27
CA SER A 57 -3.93 -11.75 9.57
C SER A 57 -5.32 -12.31 9.28
N LEU A 58 -6.32 -11.94 10.07
CA LEU A 58 -7.73 -12.28 9.89
C LEU A 58 -8.49 -11.30 8.99
N GLY A 59 -7.80 -10.28 8.45
CA GLY A 59 -8.39 -9.28 7.55
C GLY A 59 -9.12 -8.13 8.26
N PHE A 60 -8.86 -7.93 9.55
CA PHE A 60 -9.31 -6.74 10.27
C PHE A 60 -8.28 -5.61 10.17
N ILE A 61 -8.75 -4.38 10.41
CA ILE A 61 -7.92 -3.17 10.42
C ILE A 61 -8.03 -2.56 11.83
N PRO A 62 -7.21 -3.02 12.78
CA PRO A 62 -7.28 -2.57 14.17
C PRO A 62 -6.77 -1.13 14.33
N LEU A 63 -7.54 -0.30 15.04
CA LEU A 63 -7.09 1.01 15.48
C LEU A 63 -6.39 0.88 16.84
N SER A 64 -5.07 1.00 16.86
CA SER A 64 -4.27 0.77 18.06
C SER A 64 -3.94 2.09 18.75
N TYR A 65 -4.41 2.26 19.98
CA TYR A 65 -4.17 3.44 20.80
C TYR A 65 -2.80 3.39 21.49
N TYR A 66 -2.03 4.49 21.39
CA TYR A 66 -0.76 4.62 22.10
C TYR A 66 -0.98 5.10 23.54
N LYS A 67 -0.62 4.25 24.51
CA LYS A 67 -0.72 4.59 25.93
C LYS A 67 0.02 5.90 26.24
N ASN A 68 -0.65 6.81 26.95
CA ASN A 68 -0.14 8.13 27.33
C ASN A 68 0.12 9.08 26.14
N ARG A 69 -0.47 8.81 24.98
CA ARG A 69 -0.50 9.74 23.84
C ARG A 69 -1.95 10.07 23.50
N ASP A 70 -2.16 11.14 22.77
CA ASP A 70 -3.47 11.62 22.30
C ASP A 70 -3.80 11.13 20.87
N TYR A 71 -3.12 10.07 20.41
CA TYR A 71 -3.32 9.52 19.07
C TYR A 71 -3.43 8.00 19.08
N ALA A 72 -4.09 7.48 18.05
CA ALA A 72 -4.11 6.07 17.69
C ALA A 72 -3.58 5.88 16.28
N CYS A 73 -3.23 4.65 15.91
CA CYS A 73 -2.63 4.36 14.62
C CYS A 73 -3.21 3.08 14.02
N PHE A 74 -3.45 3.12 12.71
CA PHE A 74 -3.57 1.91 11.90
C PHE A 74 -2.17 1.46 11.50
N PHE A 75 -1.71 0.31 11.98
CA PHE A 75 -0.40 -0.23 11.60
C PHE A 75 -0.49 -1.06 10.33
N SER A 76 -1.51 -1.89 10.24
CA SER A 76 -1.87 -2.67 9.06
C SER A 76 -3.12 -2.12 8.38
N ALA A 77 -3.30 -2.47 7.10
CA ALA A 77 -4.48 -2.14 6.31
C ALA A 77 -4.75 -3.28 5.32
N ASN A 78 -5.11 -4.45 5.85
CA ASN A 78 -5.43 -5.63 5.06
C ASN A 78 -6.91 -5.64 4.69
N SER A 79 -7.23 -6.22 3.53
CA SER A 79 -8.61 -6.53 3.16
C SER A 79 -9.06 -7.82 3.86
N ALA A 80 -10.36 -8.12 3.76
CA ALA A 80 -10.92 -9.39 4.21
C ALA A 80 -10.49 -10.60 3.34
N GLN A 81 -9.75 -10.38 2.24
CA GLN A 81 -9.26 -11.46 1.40
C GLN A 81 -8.16 -12.24 2.14
N LYS A 82 -8.37 -13.54 2.32
CA LYS A 82 -7.31 -14.45 2.77
C LYS A 82 -6.33 -14.72 1.61
N PRO A 83 -5.04 -14.36 1.72
CA PRO A 83 -4.05 -14.66 0.68
C PRO A 83 -3.92 -16.17 0.47
N ALA A 84 -3.93 -16.60 -0.79
CA ALA A 84 -3.72 -18.00 -1.14
C ALA A 84 -2.22 -18.34 -1.08
N LEU A 85 -1.93 -19.58 -0.69
CA LEU A 85 -0.59 -20.15 -0.79
C LEU A 85 -0.49 -20.87 -2.13
N TYR A 86 0.60 -20.60 -2.84
CA TYR A 86 0.92 -21.21 -4.13
C TYR A 86 2.24 -21.97 -4.03
N ASP A 87 2.49 -22.85 -4.99
CA ASP A 87 3.71 -23.67 -5.02
C ASP A 87 4.99 -22.82 -5.18
N THR A 88 4.89 -21.68 -5.86
CA THR A 88 6.02 -20.75 -6.04
C THR A 88 5.96 -19.62 -5.02
N ALA A 89 7.13 -19.23 -4.52
CA ALA A 89 7.28 -18.14 -3.56
C ALA A 89 6.76 -16.81 -4.13
N ASP A 90 7.00 -16.56 -5.42
CA ASP A 90 6.58 -15.33 -6.10
C ASP A 90 5.05 -15.22 -6.21
N ALA A 91 4.36 -16.32 -6.56
CA ALA A 91 2.90 -16.32 -6.62
C ALA A 91 2.29 -16.10 -5.23
N THR A 92 2.88 -16.70 -4.20
CA THR A 92 2.48 -16.47 -2.80
C THR A 92 2.72 -15.01 -2.37
N ALA A 93 3.86 -14.42 -2.74
CA ALA A 93 4.16 -13.02 -2.46
C ALA A 93 3.16 -12.09 -3.14
N ASN A 94 2.83 -12.34 -4.41
CA ASN A 94 1.84 -11.59 -5.16
C ASN A 94 0.44 -11.69 -4.53
N SER A 95 0.05 -12.89 -4.05
CA SER A 95 -1.22 -13.06 -3.35
C SER A 95 -1.30 -12.21 -2.07
N ARG A 96 -0.20 -12.13 -1.31
CA ARG A 96 -0.13 -11.29 -0.10
C ARG A 96 -0.21 -9.80 -0.41
N ILE A 97 0.43 -9.35 -1.49
CA ILE A 97 0.37 -7.94 -1.93
C ILE A 97 -1.07 -7.58 -2.34
N ASN A 98 -1.73 -8.46 -3.10
CA ASN A 98 -3.09 -8.24 -3.58
C ASN A 98 -4.14 -8.20 -2.47
N ALA A 99 -3.86 -8.75 -1.29
CA ALA A 99 -4.76 -8.68 -0.15
C ALA A 99 -4.66 -7.34 0.63
N ARG A 100 -3.69 -6.47 0.33
CA ARG A 100 -3.45 -5.22 1.08
C ARG A 100 -4.15 -4.04 0.43
N LEU A 101 -4.92 -3.30 1.21
CA LEU A 101 -5.70 -2.16 0.72
C LEU A 101 -4.87 -1.03 0.09
N PRO A 102 -3.69 -0.63 0.62
CA PRO A 102 -2.88 0.41 -0.02
C PRO A 102 -2.57 0.11 -1.49
N TYR A 103 -2.27 -1.15 -1.81
CA TYR A 103 -1.95 -1.59 -3.18
C TYR A 103 -3.20 -1.80 -4.03
N ILE A 104 -4.30 -2.28 -3.44
CA ILE A 104 -5.60 -2.34 -4.12
C ILE A 104 -6.04 -0.92 -4.54
N PHE A 105 -5.94 0.07 -3.64
CA PHE A 105 -6.30 1.45 -3.96
C PHE A 105 -5.42 2.07 -5.05
N LEU A 106 -4.11 1.79 -5.01
CA LEU A 106 -3.19 2.19 -6.06
C LEU A 106 -3.61 1.63 -7.42
N LEU A 107 -3.81 0.30 -7.50
CA LEU A 107 -4.19 -0.37 -8.74
C LEU A 107 -5.56 0.11 -9.24
N SER A 108 -6.52 0.31 -8.33
CA SER A 108 -7.86 0.81 -8.66
C SER A 108 -7.80 2.21 -9.27
N ARG A 109 -6.91 3.08 -8.76
CA ARG A 109 -6.73 4.43 -9.30
C ARG A 109 -6.09 4.41 -10.67
N ILE A 110 -5.09 3.55 -10.89
CA ILE A 110 -4.49 3.32 -12.21
C ILE A 110 -5.54 2.80 -13.20
N ALA A 111 -6.39 1.86 -12.78
CA ALA A 111 -7.48 1.35 -13.60
C ALA A 111 -8.48 2.46 -14.01
N HIS A 112 -8.80 3.39 -13.10
CA HIS A 112 -9.63 4.56 -13.42
C HIS A 112 -8.97 5.45 -14.50
N TYR A 113 -7.67 5.72 -14.39
CA TYR A 113 -6.95 6.49 -15.40
C TYR A 113 -6.91 5.78 -16.76
N LEU A 114 -6.56 4.50 -16.79
CA LEU A 114 -6.55 3.70 -18.02
C LEU A 114 -7.93 3.68 -18.69
N LYS A 115 -9.00 3.55 -17.90
CA LYS A 115 -10.37 3.59 -18.43
C LYS A 115 -10.70 4.94 -19.07
N MET A 116 -10.27 6.04 -18.47
CA MET A 116 -10.49 7.39 -19.02
C MET A 116 -9.68 7.62 -20.29
N ILE A 117 -8.38 7.30 -20.27
CA ILE A 117 -7.49 7.43 -21.43
C ILE A 117 -8.02 6.62 -22.61
N GLN A 118 -8.41 5.36 -22.36
CA GLN A 118 -8.95 4.51 -23.41
C GLN A 118 -10.28 5.04 -23.96
N ARG A 119 -11.11 5.66 -23.12
CA ARG A 119 -12.40 6.24 -23.54
C ARG A 119 -12.21 7.40 -24.52
N GLU A 120 -11.23 8.27 -24.29
CA GLU A 120 -10.90 9.38 -25.19
C GLU A 120 -10.33 8.89 -26.53
N ASN A 121 -9.70 7.70 -26.55
CA ASN A 121 -9.16 7.10 -27.76
C ASN A 121 -10.21 6.36 -28.62
N ILE A 122 -11.45 6.18 -28.15
CA ILE A 122 -12.51 5.48 -28.93
C ILE A 122 -12.84 6.29 -30.18
N GLY A 123 -12.80 5.64 -31.35
CA GLY A 123 -13.09 6.25 -32.64
C GLY A 123 -11.86 6.83 -33.35
N THR A 124 -10.69 6.81 -32.72
CA THR A 124 -9.43 7.16 -33.39
C THR A 124 -8.88 5.97 -34.19
N THR A 125 -8.23 6.24 -35.32
CA THR A 125 -7.55 5.24 -36.15
C THR A 125 -6.16 4.94 -35.56
N LYS A 126 -6.14 4.22 -34.43
CA LYS A 126 -4.89 3.79 -33.78
C LYS A 126 -4.68 2.29 -33.94
N ASP A 127 -3.45 1.94 -34.30
CA ASP A 127 -2.97 0.56 -34.31
C ASP A 127 -2.63 0.09 -32.89
N ARG A 128 -2.67 -1.24 -32.67
CA ARG A 128 -2.32 -1.90 -31.40
C ARG A 128 -0.98 -1.41 -30.86
N ARG A 129 0.05 -1.34 -31.72
CA ARG A 129 1.41 -0.92 -31.31
C ARG A 129 1.45 0.53 -30.82
N LEU A 130 0.65 1.40 -31.43
CA LEU A 130 0.59 2.80 -31.05
C LEU A 130 -0.10 2.96 -29.69
N LEU A 131 -1.20 2.23 -29.47
CA LEU A 131 -1.88 2.18 -28.17
C LEU A 131 -0.95 1.66 -27.07
N GLU A 132 -0.22 0.58 -27.34
CA GLU A 132 0.75 0.02 -26.41
C GLU A 132 1.85 1.04 -26.05
N LEU A 133 2.39 1.75 -27.04
CA LEU A 133 3.40 2.78 -26.83
C LEU A 133 2.87 3.94 -25.97
N GLU A 134 1.69 4.47 -26.30
CA GLU A 134 1.08 5.58 -25.54
C GLU A 134 0.80 5.20 -24.08
N LEU A 135 0.25 4.00 -23.85
CA LEU A 135 -0.03 3.51 -22.50
C LEU A 135 1.26 3.27 -21.70
N ASN A 136 2.33 2.79 -22.35
CA ASN A 136 3.63 2.64 -21.69
C ASN A 136 4.29 3.99 -21.38
N ILE A 137 4.19 4.99 -22.27
CA ILE A 137 4.68 6.35 -21.99
C ILE A 137 3.93 6.93 -20.78
N TRP A 138 2.61 6.78 -20.75
CA TRP A 138 1.80 7.24 -19.64
C TRP A 138 2.18 6.54 -18.32
N VAL A 139 2.24 5.20 -18.30
CA VAL A 139 2.51 4.47 -17.04
C VAL A 139 3.92 4.74 -16.51
N ARG A 140 4.90 4.96 -17.40
CA ARG A 140 6.27 5.34 -17.01
C ARG A 140 6.34 6.69 -16.31
N SER A 141 5.42 7.62 -16.59
CA SER A 141 5.32 8.88 -15.84
C SER A 141 5.00 8.68 -14.35
N LEU A 142 4.55 7.48 -13.95
CA LEU A 142 4.24 7.14 -12.56
C LEU A 142 5.37 6.35 -11.87
N VAL A 143 6.44 6.04 -12.60
CA VAL A 143 7.55 5.20 -12.15
C VAL A 143 8.71 6.08 -11.67
N THR A 144 9.31 5.73 -10.53
CA THR A 144 10.57 6.32 -10.06
C THR A 144 11.70 5.30 -10.11
N GLU A 145 12.63 5.50 -11.04
CA GLU A 145 13.82 4.64 -11.21
C GLU A 145 14.99 5.04 -10.29
N MET A 146 14.90 6.21 -9.64
CA MET A 146 15.97 6.70 -8.76
C MET A 146 16.11 5.80 -7.53
N THR A 147 17.36 5.51 -7.13
CA THR A 147 17.67 4.70 -5.95
C THR A 147 17.41 5.42 -4.63
N ASP A 148 17.42 6.75 -4.62
CA ASP A 148 17.17 7.59 -3.44
C ASP A 148 16.34 8.83 -3.82
N PRO A 149 15.06 8.64 -4.18
CA PRO A 149 14.17 9.76 -4.47
C PRO A 149 13.80 10.48 -3.16
N GLY A 150 13.69 11.81 -3.21
CA GLY A 150 13.16 12.55 -2.07
C GLY A 150 11.73 12.11 -1.73
N ASP A 151 11.34 12.22 -0.45
CA ASP A 151 10.07 11.72 0.09
C ASP A 151 8.83 12.18 -0.73
N GLU A 152 8.85 13.41 -1.23
CA GLU A 152 7.76 13.98 -2.04
C GLU A 152 7.65 13.34 -3.43
N LEU A 153 8.79 13.03 -4.05
CA LEU A 153 8.83 12.35 -5.35
C LEU A 153 8.35 10.91 -5.20
N GLN A 154 8.79 10.21 -4.14
CA GLN A 154 8.36 8.85 -3.84
C GLN A 154 6.87 8.77 -3.51
N ALA A 155 6.31 9.80 -2.86
CA ALA A 155 4.89 9.87 -2.55
C ALA A 155 4.02 10.12 -3.80
N SER A 156 4.51 10.94 -4.73
CA SER A 156 3.80 11.28 -5.98
C SER A 156 3.93 10.20 -7.08
N HIS A 157 5.00 9.41 -7.05
CA HIS A 157 5.29 8.34 -8.01
C HIS A 157 5.31 6.98 -7.29
N PRO A 158 4.15 6.30 -7.22
CA PRO A 158 3.99 5.14 -6.34
C PRO A 158 4.58 3.83 -6.89
N LEU A 159 5.06 3.82 -8.14
CA LEU A 159 5.54 2.62 -8.83
C LEU A 159 7.06 2.61 -8.94
N ARG A 160 7.64 1.43 -8.71
CA ARG A 160 9.05 1.14 -8.98
C ARG A 160 9.28 0.68 -10.42
N ASP A 161 8.31 -0.05 -10.98
CA ASP A 161 8.34 -0.49 -12.37
C ASP A 161 6.92 -0.74 -12.87
N ALA A 162 6.69 -0.57 -14.17
CA ALA A 162 5.41 -0.87 -14.79
C ALA A 162 5.54 -1.08 -16.29
N SER A 163 4.71 -1.98 -16.82
CA SER A 163 4.61 -2.29 -18.24
C SER A 163 3.18 -2.59 -18.63
N VAL A 164 2.79 -2.15 -19.82
CA VAL A 164 1.49 -2.44 -20.42
C VAL A 164 1.69 -3.25 -21.70
N VAL A 165 0.94 -4.34 -21.84
CA VAL A 165 0.90 -5.16 -23.06
C VAL A 165 -0.51 -5.06 -23.65
N VAL A 166 -0.60 -4.79 -24.95
CA VAL A 166 -1.87 -4.70 -25.67
C VAL A 166 -1.93 -5.83 -26.69
N GLU A 167 -3.00 -6.63 -26.63
CA GLU A 167 -3.27 -7.77 -27.51
C GLU A 167 -4.52 -7.50 -28.34
N ASP A 168 -4.55 -7.95 -29.60
CA ASP A 168 -5.76 -7.93 -30.42
C ASP A 168 -6.75 -9.01 -29.96
N ILE A 169 -8.05 -8.72 -30.09
CA ILE A 169 -9.09 -9.73 -29.92
C ILE A 169 -9.51 -10.19 -31.32
N GLU A 170 -9.03 -11.37 -31.72
CA GLU A 170 -9.24 -11.93 -33.07
C GLU A 170 -10.72 -11.95 -33.48
N ASP A 171 -11.60 -12.26 -32.52
CA ASP A 171 -13.04 -12.40 -32.74
C ASP A 171 -13.78 -11.06 -32.88
N ASN A 172 -13.11 -9.93 -32.62
CA ASN A 172 -13.73 -8.62 -32.58
C ASN A 172 -12.77 -7.49 -33.02
N PRO A 173 -12.65 -7.24 -34.34
CA PRO A 173 -11.76 -6.22 -34.88
C PRO A 173 -12.01 -4.82 -34.28
N GLY A 174 -10.93 -4.16 -33.87
CA GLY A 174 -10.98 -2.86 -33.19
C GLY A 174 -11.13 -2.94 -31.67
N PHE A 175 -11.27 -4.15 -31.11
CA PHE A 175 -11.17 -4.38 -29.67
C PHE A 175 -9.79 -4.92 -29.30
N PHE A 176 -9.25 -4.37 -28.21
CA PHE A 176 -7.94 -4.74 -27.69
C PHE A 176 -8.05 -5.18 -26.24
N ARG A 177 -7.23 -6.15 -25.84
CA ARG A 177 -7.03 -6.57 -24.46
C ARG A 177 -5.78 -5.92 -23.91
N VAL A 178 -5.94 -5.18 -22.81
CA VAL A 178 -4.83 -4.49 -22.13
C VAL A 178 -4.46 -5.26 -20.87
N LYS A 179 -3.20 -5.66 -20.74
CA LYS A 179 -2.62 -6.27 -19.53
C LYS A 179 -1.62 -5.28 -18.92
N LEU A 180 -1.87 -4.86 -17.68
CA LEU A 180 -0.95 -4.01 -16.92
C LEU A 180 -0.20 -4.86 -15.89
N TYR A 181 1.12 -4.73 -15.90
CA TYR A 181 2.01 -5.22 -14.85
C TYR A 181 2.58 -4.01 -14.11
N ALA A 182 2.47 -4.00 -12.79
CA ALA A 182 2.91 -2.88 -11.97
C ALA A 182 3.56 -3.39 -10.68
N VAL A 183 4.73 -2.85 -10.35
CA VAL A 183 5.48 -3.16 -9.13
C VAL A 183 5.48 -1.90 -8.27
N PRO A 184 4.76 -1.89 -7.13
CA PRO A 184 4.72 -0.73 -6.25
C PRO A 184 6.00 -0.62 -5.40
N HIS A 185 6.22 0.54 -4.80
CA HIS A 185 7.18 0.64 -3.70
C HIS A 185 6.67 -0.13 -2.47
N PHE A 186 7.51 -1.01 -1.93
CA PHE A 186 7.17 -1.79 -0.75
C PHE A 186 7.29 -0.97 0.53
N GLN A 187 6.24 -1.01 1.35
CA GLN A 187 6.27 -0.46 2.70
C GLN A 187 6.77 -1.53 3.67
N VAL A 188 7.49 -1.12 4.70
CA VAL A 188 7.92 -2.01 5.79
C VAL A 188 6.69 -2.54 6.52
N GLU A 189 6.61 -3.86 6.69
CA GLU A 189 5.53 -4.56 7.41
C GLU A 189 5.97 -5.06 8.79
N GLY A 190 7.24 -5.46 8.89
CA GLY A 190 7.80 -6.13 10.05
C GLY A 190 9.25 -6.50 9.76
N MET A 191 10.00 -6.78 10.82
CA MET A 191 11.41 -7.13 10.75
C MET A 191 11.68 -8.24 11.76
N ASP A 192 12.32 -9.31 11.31
CA ASP A 192 12.86 -10.33 12.21
C ASP A 192 14.29 -9.94 12.59
N VAL A 193 14.52 -9.69 13.88
CA VAL A 193 15.81 -9.17 14.39
C VAL A 193 16.45 -10.23 15.28
N ASN A 194 17.54 -10.82 14.79
CA ASN A 194 18.36 -11.74 15.56
C ASN A 194 19.53 -10.98 16.19
N LEU A 195 19.55 -10.91 17.53
CA LEU A 195 20.62 -10.28 18.30
C LEU A 195 21.59 -11.36 18.80
N SER A 196 22.87 -11.20 18.51
CA SER A 196 23.92 -12.10 18.99
C SER A 196 25.07 -11.28 19.58
N LEU A 197 25.40 -11.55 20.84
CA LEU A 197 26.57 -10.96 21.49
C LEU A 197 27.81 -11.76 21.07
N VAL A 198 28.74 -11.13 20.35
CA VAL A 198 29.95 -11.77 19.85
C VAL A 198 31.19 -11.05 20.41
N SER A 199 32.21 -11.80 20.81
CA SER A 199 33.47 -11.24 21.30
C SER A 199 34.33 -10.62 20.20
N GLN A 200 34.13 -11.03 18.96
CA GLN A 200 34.70 -10.45 17.75
C GLN A 200 33.66 -10.49 16.63
N MET A 201 33.61 -9.44 15.81
CA MET A 201 32.68 -9.39 14.68
C MET A 201 32.96 -10.56 13.72
N PRO A 202 31.93 -11.33 13.30
CA PRO A 202 32.11 -12.36 12.31
C PRO A 202 32.69 -11.72 11.05
N LYS A 203 33.82 -12.26 10.58
CA LYS A 203 34.44 -11.79 9.34
C LYS A 203 33.46 -12.05 8.20
N ALA A 204 33.10 -10.99 7.47
CA ALA A 204 32.34 -11.15 6.23
C ALA A 204 33.12 -12.13 5.34
N LYS A 205 32.47 -13.22 4.91
CA LYS A 205 33.06 -14.08 3.87
C LYS A 205 33.22 -13.22 2.62
N ALA A 206 34.46 -13.09 2.15
CA ALA A 206 34.78 -12.54 0.84
C ALA A 206 34.24 -13.45 -0.27
#